data_AF-A0A7C2L1F5-F1
#
_entry.id   AF-A0A7C2L1F5-F1
#
_cell.length_a   1.000
_cell.length_b   1.000
_cell.length_c   1.000
_cell.angle_alpha   90.00
_cell.angle_beta   90.00
_cell.angle_gamma   90.00
#
_symmetry.space_group_name_H-M   'P 1'
#
loop_
_entity.id
_entity.type
_entity.pdbx_description
1 polymer ?
#
loop_
_entity_poly.entity_id
_entity_poly.type
_entity_poly.pdbx_seq_one_letter_code
_entity_poly.pdbx_strand_id
1 'polypeptide(L)'
;MTETGQQPIRPGVRIRVYQRIERREGDWENEITGTVVDIRPEKTGSWFAHGKDDRLWLYRIQLRKSDGEMTTVAVDQHTRYEVLSDGEAVAG
;
A
#
# COMPACT_ATOMS: atom_id res chain seq x y z
N MET A 1 19.67 -8.86 -6.12
CA MET A 1 18.71 -8.87 -5.00
C MET A 1 18.80 -7.49 -4.38
N THR A 2 18.20 -6.49 -5.01
CA THR A 2 18.39 -5.09 -4.59
C THR A 2 17.29 -4.75 -3.60
N GLU A 3 17.66 -4.81 -2.32
CA GLU A 3 16.95 -4.16 -1.22
C GLU A 3 16.78 -2.68 -1.57
N THR A 4 15.62 -2.33 -2.13
CA THR A 4 15.20 -0.93 -2.21
C THR A 4 14.85 -0.57 -0.77
N GLY A 5 15.61 0.33 -0.15
CA GLY A 5 15.49 0.72 1.26
C GLY A 5 14.12 1.34 1.59
N GLN A 6 13.09 0.50 1.66
CA GLN A 6 11.76 0.87 2.13
C GLN A 6 11.84 0.95 3.66
N GLN A 7 11.88 2.18 4.15
CA GLN A 7 11.81 2.45 5.58
C GLN A 7 10.52 1.86 6.15
N PRO A 8 10.54 1.17 7.31
CA PRO A 8 9.36 0.51 7.85
C PRO A 8 8.26 1.55 8.14
N ILE A 9 7.06 1.31 7.60
CA ILE A 9 5.87 2.13 7.84
C ILE A 9 5.10 1.59 9.03
N ARG A 10 4.49 2.50 9.80
CA ARG A 10 3.68 2.21 10.98
C ARG A 10 2.49 3.19 11.04
N PRO A 11 1.42 2.86 11.78
CA PRO A 11 0.34 3.80 12.02
C PRO A 11 0.84 5.17 12.50
N GLY A 12 0.23 6.24 11.99
CA GLY A 12 0.59 7.64 12.25
C GLY A 12 1.52 8.25 11.21
N VAL A 13 2.31 7.46 10.47
CA VAL A 13 3.25 7.97 9.46
C VAL A 13 2.50 8.46 8.22
N ARG A 14 2.89 9.62 7.67
CA ARG A 14 2.36 10.10 6.39
C ARG A 14 3.21 9.57 5.24
N ILE A 15 2.56 8.92 4.28
CA ILE A 15 3.24 8.33 3.11
C ILE A 15 2.59 8.78 1.80
N ARG A 16 3.37 8.74 0.72
CA ARG A 16 2.88 8.74 -0.66
C ARG A 16 3.11 7.36 -1.25
N VAL A 17 2.06 6.75 -1.77
CA VAL A 17 2.09 5.45 -2.42
C VAL A 17 2.00 5.66 -3.92
N TYR A 18 2.84 4.92 -4.64
CA TYR A 18 2.87 4.85 -6.10
C TYR A 18 2.43 3.44 -6.50
N GLN A 19 1.40 3.35 -7.34
CA GLN A 19 0.94 2.10 -7.93
C GLN A 19 1.05 2.18 -9.44
N ARG A 20 1.72 1.21 -10.04
CA ARG A 20 1.75 1.05 -11.50
C ARG A 20 0.83 -0.09 -11.90
N ILE A 21 -0.12 0.20 -12.78
CA ILE A 21 -0.96 -0.81 -13.42
C ILE A 21 -0.45 -0.97 -14.85
N GLU A 22 0.21 -2.09 -15.10
CA GLU A 22 0.62 -2.47 -16.45
C GLU A 22 -0.61 -2.83 -17.28
N ARG A 23 -0.89 -2.04 -18.32
CA ARG A 23 -1.94 -2.33 -19.30
C ARG A 23 -1.32 -2.55 -20.68
N ARG A 24 -2.08 -3.21 -21.57
CA ARG A 24 -1.67 -3.45 -22.96
C ARG A 24 -1.46 -2.16 -23.76
N GLU A 25 -2.13 -1.07 -23.40
CA GLU A 25 -1.96 0.27 -23.96
C GLU A 25 -1.75 1.27 -22.82
N GLY A 26 -0.50 1.68 -22.62
CA GLY A 26 -0.09 2.69 -21.63
C GLY A 26 -0.07 2.20 -20.17
N ASP A 27 1.06 2.34 -19.49
CA ASP A 27 1.08 2.20 -18.04
C ASP A 27 0.27 3.31 -17.37
N TRP A 28 -0.54 2.92 -16.37
CA TRP A 28 -1.22 3.86 -15.50
C TRP A 28 -0.47 3.93 -14.18
N GLU A 29 0.01 5.12 -13.85
CA GLU A 29 0.59 5.42 -12.54
C GLU A 29 -0.46 6.12 -11.68
N ASN A 30 -0.72 5.60 -10.48
CA ASN A 30 -1.61 6.19 -9.50
C ASN A 30 -0.83 6.57 -8.26
N GLU A 31 -1.13 7.75 -7.72
CA GLU A 31 -0.44 8.30 -6.56
C GLU A 31 -1.43 8.61 -5.45
N ILE A 32 -1.21 8.03 -4.28
CA ILE A 32 -2.10 8.16 -3.12
C ILE A 32 -1.29 8.67 -1.94
N THR A 33 -1.63 9.86 -1.45
CA THR A 33 -0.99 10.43 -0.25
C THR A 33 -1.94 10.38 0.94
N GLY A 34 -1.46 9.89 2.08
CA GLY A 34 -2.25 9.82 3.30
C GLY A 34 -1.45 9.39 4.53
N THR A 35 -2.10 9.46 5.68
CA THR A 35 -1.57 8.96 6.95
C THR A 35 -1.94 7.50 7.11
N VAL A 36 -0.96 6.65 7.43
CA VAL A 36 -1.18 5.23 7.75
C VAL A 36 -2.04 5.12 8.99
N VAL A 37 -3.16 4.42 8.88
CA VAL A 37 -4.06 4.12 9.99
C VAL A 37 -3.88 2.69 10.45
N ASP A 38 -3.74 1.76 9.52
CA ASP A 38 -3.57 0.33 9.82
C ASP A 38 -2.77 -0.37 8.71
N ILE A 39 -2.09 -1.46 9.08
CA ILE A 39 -1.37 -2.34 8.15
C ILE A 39 -1.69 -3.78 8.54
N ARG A 40 -2.34 -4.52 7.65
CA ARG A 40 -2.71 -5.92 7.93
C ARG A 40 -2.61 -6.82 6.71
N PRO A 41 -2.22 -8.10 6.88
CA PRO A 41 -2.36 -9.08 5.82
C PRO A 41 -3.85 -9.43 5.63
N GLU A 42 -4.31 -9.41 4.38
CA GLU A 42 -5.68 -9.75 4.03
C GLU A 42 -5.70 -10.71 2.84
N LYS A 43 -6.63 -11.66 2.85
CA LYS A 43 -6.85 -12.56 1.71
C LYS A 43 -7.39 -11.75 0.54
N THR A 44 -6.80 -11.90 -0.63
CA THR A 44 -7.41 -11.36 -1.84
C THR A 44 -8.53 -12.30 -2.28
N GLY A 45 -9.79 -11.84 -2.21
CA GLY A 45 -10.94 -12.57 -2.73
C GLY A 45 -11.07 -12.53 -4.26
N SER A 46 -9.98 -12.26 -4.99
CA SER A 46 -10.03 -12.04 -6.43
C SER A 46 -10.08 -13.36 -7.19
N TRP A 47 -11.19 -13.59 -7.90
CA TRP A 47 -11.43 -14.70 -8.84
C TRP A 47 -10.38 -14.89 -9.95
N PHE A 48 -9.44 -13.94 -10.11
CA PHE A 48 -8.38 -13.98 -11.12
C PHE A 48 -7.06 -14.62 -10.63
N ALA A 49 -6.99 -15.04 -9.36
CA ALA A 49 -5.80 -15.67 -8.80
C ALA A 49 -5.78 -17.18 -9.09
N HIS A 50 -5.55 -17.58 -10.35
CA HIS A 50 -5.22 -18.97 -10.67
C HIS A 50 -3.82 -19.35 -10.12
N GLY A 51 -3.74 -19.53 -8.80
CA GLY A 51 -2.59 -20.07 -8.09
C GLY A 51 -3.03 -21.28 -7.30
N LYS A 52 -2.27 -22.38 -7.42
CA LYS A 52 -2.46 -23.65 -6.70
C LYS A 52 -2.75 -23.35 -5.21
N ASP A 53 -3.97 -23.62 -4.74
CA ASP A 53 -4.55 -23.34 -3.40
C ASP A 53 -5.20 -21.95 -3.11
N ASP A 54 -5.39 -21.10 -4.12
CA ASP A 54 -6.40 -20.02 -4.20
C ASP A 54 -6.40 -18.99 -3.03
N ARG A 55 -5.25 -18.77 -2.38
CA ARG A 55 -5.13 -17.83 -1.25
C ARG A 55 -3.88 -16.99 -1.37
N LEU A 56 -3.94 -15.97 -2.22
CA LEU A 56 -2.94 -14.90 -2.20
C LEU A 56 -3.25 -13.98 -1.01
N TRP A 57 -2.30 -13.89 -0.08
CA TRP A 57 -2.34 -12.94 1.03
C TRP A 57 -1.52 -11.73 0.63
N LEU A 58 -2.15 -10.55 0.58
CA LEU A 58 -1.45 -9.29 0.34
C LEU A 58 -1.57 -8.41 1.58
N TYR A 59 -0.56 -7.58 1.80
CA TYR A 59 -0.69 -6.51 2.78
C TYR A 59 -1.69 -5.47 2.27
N ARG A 60 -2.53 -4.99 3.18
CA ARG A 60 -3.41 -3.85 2.99
C ARG A 60 -2.91 -2.72 3.88
N ILE A 61 -2.71 -1.56 3.28
CA ILE A 61 -2.41 -0.33 4.02
C ILE A 61 -3.68 0.52 4.00
N GLN A 62 -4.23 0.79 5.17
CA GLN A 62 -5.33 1.73 5.31
C GLN A 62 -4.76 3.13 5.49
N LEU A 63 -5.15 4.05 4.61
CA LEU A 63 -4.70 5.43 4.60
C LEU A 63 -5.87 6.37 4.87
N ARG A 64 -5.62 7.40 5.67
CA ARG A 64 -6.48 8.57 5.80
C ARG A 64 -5.90 9.71 4.99
N LYS A 65 -6.62 10.17 3.98
CA LYS A 65 -6.25 11.34 3.15
C LYS A 65 -6.42 12.64 3.95
N SER A 66 -5.89 13.74 3.42
CA SER A 66 -5.96 15.06 4.08
C SER A 66 -7.38 15.63 4.20
N ASP A 67 -8.28 15.24 3.31
CA ASP A 67 -9.71 15.59 3.36
C ASP A 67 -10.51 14.73 4.35
N GLY A 68 -9.86 13.75 4.98
CA GLY A 68 -10.48 12.80 5.90
C GLY A 68 -11.04 11.54 5.23
N GLU A 69 -10.95 11.41 3.91
CA GLU A 69 -11.35 10.19 3.21
C GLU A 69 -10.47 9.01 3.63
N MET A 70 -11.09 7.85 3.84
CA MET A 70 -10.41 6.59 4.13
C MET A 70 -10.25 5.79 2.84
N THR A 71 -9.02 5.38 2.52
CA THR A 71 -8.73 4.53 1.36
C THR A 71 -7.88 3.33 1.76
N THR A 72 -8.00 2.24 1.01
CA THR A 72 -7.24 1.00 1.26
C THR A 72 -6.39 0.68 0.04
N VAL A 73 -5.09 0.56 0.26
CA VAL A 73 -4.12 0.22 -0.77
C VAL A 73 -3.75 -1.26 -0.66
N ALA A 74 -3.92 -1.98 -1.76
CA ALA A 74 -3.36 -3.30 -1.97
C ALA A 74 -1.85 -3.20 -2.25
N VAL A 75 -1.02 -3.82 -1.41
CA VAL A 75 0.43 -3.86 -1.64
C VAL A 75 0.77 -5.09 -2.47
N ASP A 76 1.31 -4.87 -3.66
CA ASP A 76 1.84 -5.88 -4.57
C ASP A 76 3.30 -5.56 -4.97
N GLN A 77 3.88 -6.37 -5.87
CA GLN A 77 5.29 -6.26 -6.28
C GLN A 77 5.65 -4.94 -6.97
N HIS A 78 4.68 -4.25 -7.55
CA HIS A 78 4.82 -2.96 -8.23
C HIS A 78 4.45 -1.78 -7.35
N THR A 79 3.99 -2.02 -6.11
CA THR A 79 3.73 -0.95 -5.15
C THR A 79 5.05 -0.41 -4.61
N ARG A 80 5.18 0.92 -4.62
CA ARG A 80 6.27 1.66 -3.98
C ARG A 80 5.69 2.73 -3.07
N TYR A 81 6.42 3.12 -2.03
CA TYR A 81 6.00 4.22 -1.17
C TYR A 81 7.19 5.07 -0.72
N GLU A 82 6.90 6.32 -0.41
CA GLU A 82 7.80 7.27 0.21
C GLU A 82 7.22 7.77 1.53
N VAL A 83 8.06 7.84 2.56
CA VAL A 83 7.69 8.46 3.84
C VAL A 83 7.85 9.96 3.70
N LEU A 84 6.75 10.71 3.85
CA LEU A 84 6.74 12.17 3.75
C LEU A 84 6.97 12.84 5.10
N SER A 85 6.47 12.23 6.17
CA SER A 85 6.72 12.70 7.54
C SER A 85 6.63 11.53 8.51
N ASP A 86 7.61 11.43 9.41
CA ASP A 86 7.55 10.52 10.54
C ASP A 86 6.40 11.01 11.43
N GLY A 87 5.32 10.24 11.47
CA GLY A 87 4.21 10.53 12.35
C GLY A 87 4.71 10.45 13.78
N GLU A 88 4.35 11.43 14.61
CA GLU A 88 4.56 11.35 16.04
C GLU A 88 4.02 9.98 16.48
N ALA A 89 4.93 9.11 16.93
CA ALA A 89 4.55 7.79 17.40
C ALA A 89 3.50 8.03 18.47
N VAL A 90 2.27 7.61 18.23
CA VAL A 90 1.23 7.63 19.26
C VAL A 90 1.73 6.67 20.33
N ALA A 91 2.42 7.24 21.33
CA ALA A 91 2.85 6.56 22.52
C ALA A 91 1.57 6.14 23.25
N GLY A 92 1.17 4.90 23.01
CA GLY A 92 0.19 4.19 23.83
C GLY A 92 0.86 3.69 25.10
#